data_AF-A0A2V2T676-F1
#
_entry.id   AF-A0A2V2T676-F1
#
_cell.length_a   1.000
_cell.length_b   1.000
_cell.length_c   1.000
_cell.angle_alpha   90.00
_cell.angle_beta   90.00
_cell.angle_gamma   90.00
#
_symmetry.space_group_name_H-M   'P 1'
#
loop_
_entity.id
_entity.type
_entity.pdbx_description
1 polymer ?
#
loop_
_entity_poly.entity_id
_entity_poly.type
_entity_poly.pdbx_seq_one_letter_code
_entity_poly.pdbx_strand_id
1 'polypeptide(L)' 'MTHMLNKPITPSELELVELYRRLSKEQQALLLPILQDRVDGKLSNVEFLNQLRQIPTQAGPR' A
#
# COMPACT_ATOMS: atom_id res chain seq x y z
N MET A 1 4.75 -17.71 -22.37
CA MET A 1 3.98 -16.45 -22.43
C MET A 1 4.55 -15.50 -21.38
N THR A 2 5.47 -14.62 -21.76
CA THR A 2 6.19 -13.72 -20.84
C THR A 2 6.25 -12.33 -21.45
N HIS A 3 5.19 -11.55 -21.27
CA HIS A 3 5.14 -10.14 -21.68
C HIS A 3 4.48 -9.31 -20.58
N MET A 4 5.15 -9.13 -19.44
CA MET A 4 4.70 -8.22 -18.37
C MET A 4 5.86 -7.49 -17.67
N LEU A 5 6.95 -7.12 -18.37
CA LEU A 5 8.16 -6.59 -17.70
C LEU A 5 8.74 -5.28 -18.24
N ASN A 6 8.03 -4.53 -19.09
CA ASN A 6 8.52 -3.24 -19.61
C ASN A 6 7.46 -2.14 -19.61
N LYS A 7 6.56 -2.10 -18.62
CA LYS A 7 5.76 -0.90 -18.41
C LYS A 7 6.64 0.14 -17.70
N PRO A 8 6.90 1.31 -18.30
CA PRO A 8 7.66 2.35 -17.62
C PRO A 8 6.89 2.75 -16.36
N ILE A 9 7.60 2.76 -15.23
CA ILE A 9 7.05 3.19 -13.95
C ILE A 9 6.69 4.67 -14.12
N THR A 10 5.41 4.99 -13.98
CA THR A 10 4.94 6.37 -14.02
C THR A 10 5.47 7.16 -12.82
N PRO A 11 5.56 8.50 -12.91
CA PRO A 11 5.98 9.33 -11.78
C PRO A 11 5.17 9.04 -10.50
N SER A 12 3.87 8.82 -10.63
CA SER A 12 2.99 8.47 -9.51
C SER A 12 3.25 7.07 -8.93
N GLU A 13 3.66 6.10 -9.75
CA GLU A 13 4.07 4.78 -9.25
C GLU A 13 5.42 4.85 -8.52
N LEU A 14 6.35 5.72 -8.94
CA LEU A 14 7.59 5.97 -8.20
C LEU A 14 7.29 6.55 -6.81
N GLU A 15 6.41 7.56 -6.73
CA GLU A 15 6.00 8.15 -5.44
C GLU A 15 5.38 7.09 -4.51
N LEU A 16 4.54 6.19 -5.02
CA LEU A 16 3.97 5.10 -4.23
C LEU A 16 5.02 4.12 -3.70
N VAL A 17 6.02 3.78 -4.54
CA VAL A 17 7.13 2.92 -4.11
C VAL A 17 7.96 3.59 -3.03
N GLU A 18 8.23 4.89 -3.15
CA GLU A 18 8.95 5.65 -2.12
C GLU A 18 8.17 5.73 -0.81
N LEU A 19 6.86 5.97 -0.88
CA LEU A 19 5.98 5.97 0.30
C LEU A 19 5.97 4.59 0.98
N TYR A 20 5.86 3.51 0.20
CA TYR A 20 5.92 2.15 0.72
C TYR A 20 7.28 1.85 1.40
N ARG A 21 8.39 2.32 0.81
CA ARG A 21 9.73 2.16 1.40
C ARG A 21 9.93 2.89 2.73
N ARG A 22 9.18 3.97 2.98
CA ARG A 22 9.23 4.69 4.26
C ARG A 22 8.53 3.96 5.39
N LEU A 23 7.66 2.99 5.08
CA LEU A 23 6.98 2.17 6.07
C LEU A 23 7.95 1.15 6.69
N SER A 24 7.78 0.88 7.98
CA SER A 24 8.48 -0.22 8.66
C SER A 24 8.06 -1.58 8.08
N LYS A 25 8.87 -2.62 8.28
CA LYS A 25 8.51 -3.98 7.82
C LYS A 25 7.17 -4.47 8.38
N GLU A 26 6.87 -4.10 9.62
CA GLU A 26 5.60 -4.43 10.26
C GLU A 26 4.42 -3.71 9.60
N GLN A 27 4.56 -2.41 9.34
CA GLN A 27 3.55 -1.63 8.62
C GLN A 27 3.34 -2.14 7.19
N GLN A 28 4.41 -2.51 6.48
CA GLN A 28 4.34 -3.13 5.16
C GLN A 28 3.57 -4.45 5.20
N ALA A 29 3.84 -5.30 6.20
CA ALA A 29 3.15 -6.57 6.39
C ALA A 29 1.65 -6.38 6.67
N LEU A 30 1.27 -5.33 7.41
CA LEU A 30 -0.12 -4.97 7.67
C LEU A 30 -0.81 -4.36 6.43
N LEU A 31 -0.08 -3.61 5.61
CA LEU A 31 -0.63 -2.93 4.42
C LEU A 31 -0.95 -3.90 3.28
N LEU A 32 -0.10 -4.91 3.06
CA LEU A 32 -0.24 -5.88 1.96
C LEU A 32 -1.62 -6.55 1.88
N PRO A 33 -2.17 -7.17 2.96
CA PRO A 33 -3.49 -7.79 2.89
C PRO A 33 -4.61 -6.79 2.61
N ILE A 34 -4.51 -5.56 3.14
CA ILE A 34 -5.51 -4.50 2.93
C ILE A 34 -5.55 -4.08 1.44
N LEU A 35 -4.38 -3.94 0.82
CA LEU A 35 -4.29 -3.65 -0.62
C LEU A 35 -4.82 -4.82 -1.46
N GLN A 36 -4.49 -6.06 -1.10
CA GLN A 36 -4.98 -7.24 -1.79
C GLN A 36 -6.51 -7.31 -1.76
N ASP A 37 -7.12 -7.13 -0.59
CA ASP A 37 -8.57 -7.19 -0.45
C ASP A 37 -9.27 -6.02 -1.18
N ARG A 38 -8.60 -4.87 -1.33
CA ARG A 38 -9.10 -3.77 -2.16
C ARG A 38 -9.04 -4.09 -3.65
N VAL A 39 -7.95 -4.68 -4.14
CA VAL A 39 -7.79 -5.09 -5.55
C VAL A 39 -8.75 -6.22 -5.90
N ASP A 40 -8.98 -7.14 -4.97
CA ASP A 40 -9.94 -8.24 -5.11
C ASP A 40 -11.40 -7.77 -5.03
N GLY A 41 -11.65 -6.49 -4.73
CA GLY A 41 -12.99 -5.91 -4.62
C GLY A 41 -13.75 -6.31 -3.36
N LYS A 42 -13.09 -6.94 -2.38
CA LYS A 42 -13.67 -7.34 -1.09
C LYS A 42 -13.89 -6.14 -0.17
N LEU A 43 -13.10 -5.07 -0.34
CA LEU A 43 -13.26 -3.83 0.43
C LEU A 43 -13.87 -2.73 -0.43
N SER A 44 -14.94 -2.13 0.09
CA SER A 44 -15.41 -0.83 -0.39
C SER A 44 -14.37 0.26 -0.11
N ASN A 45 -14.51 1.42 -0.77
CA ASN A 45 -13.59 2.54 -0.56
C ASN A 45 -13.58 3.01 0.91
N VAL A 46 -14.73 2.97 1.58
CA VAL A 46 -14.84 3.38 3.00
C VAL A 46 -14.15 2.38 3.91
N GLU A 47 -14.36 1.08 3.70
CA GLU A 47 -13.71 0.03 4.50
C GLU A 47 -12.20 0.02 4.31
N PHE A 48 -11.74 0.19 3.06
CA PHE A 48 -10.32 0.32 2.75
C PHE A 48 -9.66 1.47 3.53
N LEU A 49 -10.24 2.67 3.48
CA LEU A 49 -9.72 3.82 4.23
C LEU A 49 -9.76 3.61 5.75
N ASN A 50 -10.80 2.94 6.25
CA ASN A 50 -10.89 2.62 7.68
C ASN A 50 -9.79 1.65 8.11
N GLN A 51 -9.49 0.62 7.32
CA GLN A 51 -8.42 -0.33 7.63
C GLN A 51 -7.05 0.33 7.54
N LEU A 52 -6.80 1.19 6.55
CA LEU A 52 -5.53 1.93 6.45
C LEU A 52 -5.25 2.78 7.69
N ARG A 53 -6.28 3.39 8.30
CA ARG A 53 -6.12 4.19 9.53
C ARG A 53 -5.75 3.35 10.76
N GLN A 54 -5.97 2.03 10.72
CA GLN A 54 -5.58 1.14 11.82
C GLN A 54 -4.10 0.75 11.77
N ILE A 55 -3.42 0.99 10.64
CA ILE A 55 -1.98 0.77 10.57
C ILE A 55 -1.32 1.76 11.52
N PRO A 56 -0.57 1.29 12.53
CA PRO A 56 0.08 2.18 13.49
C PRO A 56 1.05 3.06 12.72
N THR A 57 0.76 4.35 12.61
CA THR A 57 1.73 5.32 12.12
C THR A 57 2.75 5.53 13.23
N GLN A 58 4.05 5.53 12.90
CA GLN A 58 5.04 6.03 13.84
C GLN A 58 4.75 7.52 14.04
N ALA A 59 3.84 7.84 14.95
CA ALA A 59 3.83 9.13 15.60
C ALA A 59 5.18 9.21 16.32
N GLY A 60 6.04 10.12 15.85
CA GLY A 60 7.21 10.52 16.64
C GLY A 60 6.75 10.90 18.05
N PRO A 61 7.64 10.78 19.06
CA PRO A 61 7.32 11.19 20.41
C PRO A 61 6.80 12.63 20.39
N ARG A 62 5.65 12.86 21.02
CA ARG A 62 5.22 14.20 21.42
C ARG A 62 6.23 14.78 22.39
#